data_AF-A0A9Q9R965-F1
#
_entry.id   AF-A0A9Q9R965-F1
#
_cell.length_a   1.000
_cell.length_b   1.000
_cell.length_c   1.000
_cell.angle_alpha   90.00
_cell.angle_beta   90.00
_cell.angle_gamma   90.00
#
_symmetry.space_group_name_H-M   'P 1'
#
loop_
_entity.id
_entity.type
_entity.pdbx_description
1 polymer ?
#
loop_
_entity_poly.entity_id
_entity_poly.type
_entity_poly.pdbx_seq_one_letter_code
_entity_poly.pdbx_strand_id
1 'polypeptide(L)'
;MNPIVIETPSPAITANSPAKEQDLSLLKTPRLSIQLQQALGQVPASVTQDPTVRLLFRKIGSQLDHYNFDIERQNREISILQQENKENRPKRHKKVIYNPNAEFAKIPAIKKAQRTANKVKKLKLKDLYTNFHINIH
;
A
#
# COMPACT_ATOMS: atom_id res chain seq x y z
N MET A 1 47.74 63.63 -29.98
CA MET A 1 46.62 64.52 -30.35
C MET A 1 45.32 63.79 -30.03
N ASN A 2 44.42 64.48 -29.29
CA ASN A 2 43.21 64.06 -28.53
C ASN A 2 42.15 63.24 -29.32
N PRO A 3 41.05 62.68 -28.71
CA PRO A 3 40.49 62.95 -27.37
C PRO A 3 39.94 61.75 -26.54
N ILE A 4 39.56 62.11 -25.31
CA ILE A 4 38.69 61.41 -24.35
C ILE A 4 37.34 61.00 -24.96
N VAL A 5 36.85 59.81 -24.59
CA VAL A 5 35.42 59.45 -24.64
C VAL A 5 35.07 58.84 -23.27
N ILE A 6 34.26 59.57 -22.51
CA ILE A 6 33.58 59.07 -21.31
C ILE A 6 32.25 58.50 -21.82
N GLU A 7 32.07 57.19 -21.73
CA GLU A 7 30.74 56.58 -21.81
C GLU A 7 30.54 55.69 -20.58
N THR A 8 29.62 56.14 -19.72
CA THR A 8 28.98 55.27 -18.73
C THR A 8 27.63 54.88 -19.32
N PRO A 9 27.33 53.57 -19.41
CA PRO A 9 25.99 53.09 -19.06
C PRO A 9 26.12 51.95 -18.04
N SER A 10 25.67 52.18 -16.81
CA SER A 10 24.40 51.67 -16.27
C SER A 10 24.40 50.14 -16.05
N PRO A 11 24.14 49.68 -14.81
CA PRO A 11 24.40 48.30 -14.38
C PRO A 11 23.53 47.32 -15.16
N ALA A 12 24.17 46.33 -15.79
CA ALA A 12 23.47 45.16 -16.29
C ALA A 12 22.85 44.45 -15.08
N ILE A 13 21.53 44.63 -14.96
CA ILE A 13 20.63 43.97 -14.03
C ILE A 13 20.98 42.49 -14.02
N THR A 14 21.48 42.01 -12.87
CA THR A 14 21.47 40.58 -12.54
C THR A 14 20.02 40.17 -12.42
N ALA A 15 19.39 39.86 -13.55
CA ALA A 15 18.12 39.15 -13.57
C ALA A 15 18.47 37.70 -13.31
N ASN A 16 18.53 37.34 -12.03
CA ASN A 16 18.41 35.96 -11.59
C ASN A 16 17.13 35.42 -12.23
N SER A 17 17.29 34.65 -13.31
CA SER A 17 16.19 33.89 -13.89
C SER A 17 15.61 33.05 -12.77
N PRO A 18 14.27 33.05 -12.55
CA PRO A 18 13.69 32.19 -11.54
C PRO A 18 14.06 30.77 -11.92
N ALA A 19 14.74 30.07 -11.01
CA ALA A 19 15.06 28.67 -11.17
C ALA A 19 13.79 27.94 -11.60
N LYS A 20 13.75 27.52 -12.87
CA LYS A 20 12.71 26.64 -13.40
C LYS A 20 12.52 25.55 -12.37
N GLU A 21 11.31 25.44 -11.82
CA GLU A 21 10.91 24.32 -10.98
C GLU A 21 11.44 23.06 -11.65
N GLN A 22 12.45 22.44 -11.02
CA GLN A 22 13.02 21.22 -11.53
C GLN A 22 11.89 20.20 -11.49
N ASP A 23 11.50 19.72 -12.67
CA ASP A 23 10.41 18.79 -12.83
C ASP A 23 10.69 17.58 -11.93
N LEU A 24 9.95 17.43 -10.83
CA LEU A 24 10.21 16.41 -9.78
C LEU A 24 10.19 14.98 -10.35
N SER A 25 9.65 14.83 -11.56
CA SER A 25 9.69 13.63 -12.38
C SER A 25 11.12 13.19 -12.74
N LEU A 26 12.07 14.13 -12.90
CA LEU A 26 13.48 13.86 -13.19
C LEU A 26 14.26 13.29 -12.00
N LEU A 27 13.76 13.48 -10.77
CA LEU A 27 14.37 12.93 -9.55
C LEU A 27 13.96 11.47 -9.30
N LYS A 28 13.03 10.92 -10.09
CA LYS A 28 12.57 9.53 -9.93
C LYS A 28 13.43 8.59 -10.78
N THR A 29 13.98 7.56 -10.14
CA THR A 29 14.66 6.48 -10.86
C THR A 29 13.64 5.73 -11.71
N PRO A 30 13.83 5.64 -13.04
CA PRO A 30 12.93 4.92 -13.92
C PRO A 30 12.99 3.42 -13.61
N ARG A 31 11.82 2.78 -13.51
CA ARG A 31 11.73 1.34 -13.27
C ARG A 31 11.56 0.55 -14.56
N LEU A 32 11.03 1.17 -15.60
CA LEU A 32 10.73 0.56 -16.89
C LEU A 32 11.45 1.30 -18.02
N SER A 33 11.74 0.61 -19.12
CA SER A 33 12.31 1.23 -20.30
C SER A 33 11.43 2.35 -20.87
N ILE A 34 10.11 2.21 -20.80
CA ILE A 34 9.15 3.24 -21.25
C ILE A 34 9.29 4.52 -20.42
N GLN A 35 9.45 4.38 -19.10
CA GLN A 35 9.64 5.53 -18.21
C GLN A 35 10.99 6.22 -18.48
N LEU A 36 12.03 5.42 -18.78
CA LEU A 36 13.32 5.96 -19.19
C LEU A 36 13.20 6.75 -20.50
N GLN A 37 12.48 6.25 -21.50
CA GLN A 37 12.23 6.96 -22.75
C GLN A 37 11.44 8.25 -22.55
N GLN A 38 10.44 8.23 -21.68
CA GLN A 38 9.67 9.43 -21.32
C GLN A 38 10.56 10.49 -20.64
N ALA A 39 11.45 10.07 -19.72
CA ALA A 39 12.41 10.97 -19.09
C ALA A 39 13.39 11.57 -20.11
N LEU A 40 13.80 10.79 -21.12
CA LEU A 40 14.64 11.29 -22.22
C LEU A 40 13.93 12.28 -23.14
N GLY A 41 12.60 12.16 -23.27
CA GLY A 41 11.80 13.15 -23.99
C GLY A 41 11.84 14.55 -23.38
N GLN A 42 12.18 14.67 -22.08
CA GLN A 42 12.36 15.94 -21.39
C GLN A 42 13.78 16.52 -21.51
N VAL A 43 14.74 15.72 -21.97
CA VAL A 43 16.13 16.14 -22.15
C VAL A 43 16.28 16.89 -23.48
N PRO A 44 17.06 17.99 -23.55
CA PRO A 44 17.29 18.72 -24.79
C PRO A 44 17.78 17.81 -25.92
N ALA A 45 17.24 17.99 -27.12
CA ALA A 45 17.56 17.17 -28.29
C ALA A 45 19.07 17.18 -28.65
N SER A 46 19.80 18.23 -28.26
CA SER A 46 21.25 18.33 -28.42
C SER A 46 22.03 17.23 -27.69
N VAL A 47 21.53 16.76 -26.54
CA VAL A 47 22.15 15.67 -25.77
C VAL A 47 21.67 14.31 -26.27
N THR A 48 20.39 14.21 -26.66
CA THR A 48 19.78 12.97 -27.15
C THR A 48 20.28 12.54 -28.54
N GLN A 49 20.83 13.48 -29.32
CA GLN A 49 21.44 13.20 -30.63
C GLN A 49 22.82 12.54 -30.55
N ASP A 50 23.50 12.56 -29.40
CA ASP A 50 24.78 11.85 -29.23
C ASP A 50 24.54 10.33 -29.33
N PRO A 51 25.18 9.64 -30.29
CA PRO A 51 25.04 8.20 -30.46
C PRO A 51 25.45 7.40 -29.22
N THR A 52 26.42 7.90 -28.43
CA THR A 52 26.92 7.26 -27.21
C THR A 52 25.86 7.29 -26.11
N VAL A 53 25.24 8.45 -25.93
CA VAL A 53 24.16 8.67 -24.97
C VAL A 53 22.96 7.79 -25.33
N ARG A 54 22.57 7.77 -26.61
CA ARG A 54 21.50 6.89 -27.09
C ARG A 54 21.78 5.41 -26.85
N LEU A 55 23.01 4.96 -27.08
CA LEU A 55 23.40 3.57 -26.84
C LEU A 55 23.35 3.23 -25.34
N LEU A 56 23.84 4.13 -24.49
CA LEU A 56 23.78 3.98 -23.03
C LEU A 56 22.34 3.80 -22.56
N PHE A 57 21.44 4.70 -22.96
CA PHE A 57 20.05 4.63 -22.54
C PHE A 57 19.31 3.40 -23.09
N ARG A 58 19.62 2.98 -24.31
CA ARG A 58 19.12 1.71 -24.84
C ARG A 58 19.59 0.52 -24.00
N LYS A 59 20.88 0.48 -23.62
CA LYS A 59 21.43 -0.58 -22.77
C LYS A 59 20.78 -0.58 -21.38
N ILE A 60 20.61 0.58 -20.77
CA ILE A 60 19.92 0.73 -19.47
C ILE A 60 18.48 0.24 -19.58
N GLY A 61 17.73 0.67 -20.60
CA GLY A 61 16.36 0.24 -20.83
C GLY A 61 16.23 -1.29 -20.96
N SER A 62 17.08 -1.90 -21.79
CA SER A 62 17.07 -3.37 -21.96
C SER A 62 17.41 -4.12 -20.66
N GLN A 63 18.32 -3.58 -19.84
CA GLN A 63 18.66 -4.17 -18.55
C GLN A 63 17.52 -4.05 -17.54
N LEU A 64 16.85 -2.89 -17.47
CA LEU A 64 15.67 -2.71 -16.61
C LEU A 64 14.58 -3.72 -16.95
N ASP A 65 14.27 -3.89 -18.23
CA ASP A 65 13.24 -4.83 -18.67
C ASP A 65 13.61 -6.28 -18.35
N HIS A 66 14.89 -6.65 -18.52
CA HIS A 66 15.37 -7.98 -18.16
C HIS A 66 15.25 -8.25 -16.66
N TYR A 67 15.67 -7.30 -15.81
CA TYR A 67 15.56 -7.45 -14.37
C TYR A 67 14.12 -7.53 -13.90
N ASN A 68 13.23 -6.71 -14.47
CA ASN A 68 11.80 -6.79 -14.16
C ASN A 68 11.22 -8.16 -14.52
N PHE A 69 11.60 -8.70 -15.68
CA PHE A 69 11.16 -10.03 -16.08
C PHE A 69 11.66 -11.12 -15.11
N ASP A 70 12.91 -11.04 -14.67
CA ASP A 70 13.47 -11.99 -13.72
C ASP A 70 12.82 -11.88 -12.33
N ILE A 71 12.56 -10.67 -11.87
CA ILE A 71 11.82 -10.41 -10.62
C ILE A 71 10.42 -11.00 -10.70
N GLU A 72 9.68 -10.76 -11.79
CA GLU A 72 8.34 -11.32 -11.97
C GLU A 72 8.36 -12.85 -12.05
N ARG A 73 9.36 -13.43 -12.72
CA ARG A 73 9.57 -14.88 -12.75
C ARG A 73 9.77 -15.42 -11.32
N GLN A 74 10.65 -14.82 -10.54
CA GLN A 74 10.94 -15.22 -9.16
C GLN A 74 9.71 -15.04 -8.25
N ASN A 75 8.98 -13.93 -8.39
CA ASN A 75 7.74 -13.69 -7.64
C ASN A 75 6.68 -14.75 -7.91
N ARG A 76 6.56 -15.19 -9.17
CA ARG A 76 5.66 -16.28 -9.55
C ARG A 76 6.07 -17.60 -8.89
N GLU A 77 7.36 -17.92 -8.90
CA GLU A 77 7.89 -19.12 -8.25
C GLU A 77 7.65 -19.09 -6.74
N ILE A 78 7.93 -17.96 -6.08
CA ILE A 78 7.65 -17.76 -4.65
C ILE A 78 6.17 -17.98 -4.35
N SER A 79 5.26 -17.44 -5.19
CA SER A 79 3.82 -17.59 -5.00
C SER A 79 3.38 -19.06 -5.09
N ILE A 80 3.90 -19.81 -6.06
CA ILE A 80 3.64 -21.25 -6.20
C ILE A 80 4.15 -22.00 -4.97
N LEU A 81 5.40 -21.78 -4.57
CA LEU A 81 6.00 -22.43 -3.40
C LEU A 81 5.25 -22.10 -2.10
N GLN A 82 4.77 -20.86 -1.94
CA GLN A 82 3.96 -20.46 -0.79
C GLN A 82 2.62 -21.19 -0.76
N GLN A 83 1.98 -21.37 -1.91
CA GLN A 83 0.74 -22.13 -2.03
C GLN A 83 0.96 -23.61 -1.70
N GLU A 84 1.99 -24.23 -2.26
CA GLU A 84 2.37 -25.61 -1.96
C GLU A 84 2.69 -25.79 -0.48
N ASN A 85 3.44 -24.86 0.13
CA ASN A 85 3.74 -24.88 1.56
C ASN A 85 2.45 -24.78 2.40
N LYS A 86 1.50 -23.93 2.00
CA LYS A 86 0.21 -23.79 2.68
C LYS A 86 -0.63 -25.07 2.59
N GLU A 87 -0.61 -25.76 1.46
CA GLU A 87 -1.30 -27.03 1.26
C GLU A 87 -0.65 -28.17 2.05
N ASN A 88 0.69 -28.22 2.05
CA ASN A 88 1.48 -29.24 2.74
C ASN A 88 1.63 -29.00 4.25
N ARG A 89 1.30 -27.80 4.74
CA ARG A 89 1.33 -27.52 6.17
C ARG A 89 0.34 -28.45 6.89
N PRO A 90 0.79 -29.18 7.93
CA PRO A 90 -0.10 -30.02 8.71
C PRO A 90 -1.21 -29.13 9.28
N LYS A 91 -2.45 -29.41 8.89
CA LYS A 91 -3.63 -28.72 9.44
C LYS A 91 -3.67 -29.04 10.92
N ARG A 92 -3.30 -28.07 11.77
CA ARG A 92 -3.38 -28.22 13.23
C ARG A 92 -4.80 -28.66 13.56
N HIS A 93 -4.95 -29.87 14.09
CA HIS A 93 -6.25 -30.37 14.50
C HIS A 93 -6.89 -29.35 15.45
N LYS A 94 -8.12 -28.94 15.14
CA LYS A 94 -8.88 -28.07 16.04
C LYS A 94 -9.00 -28.82 17.36
N LYS A 95 -8.45 -28.26 18.43
CA LYS A 95 -8.63 -28.82 19.78
C LYS A 95 -10.12 -28.92 20.03
N VAL A 96 -10.63 -30.14 20.15
CA VAL A 96 -12.02 -30.37 20.53
C VAL A 96 -12.13 -29.85 21.95
N ILE A 97 -12.76 -28.69 22.12
CA ILE A 97 -13.10 -28.18 23.44
C ILE A 97 -14.28 -29.02 23.91
N TYR A 98 -13.97 -30.11 24.61
CA TYR A 98 -14.97 -30.95 25.22
C TYR A 98 -15.64 -30.17 26.35
N ASN A 99 -16.94 -29.93 26.21
CA ASN A 99 -17.75 -29.33 27.26
C ASN A 99 -18.50 -30.44 27.99
N PRO A 100 -18.08 -30.87 29.19
CA PRO A 100 -18.76 -31.93 29.94
C PRO A 100 -20.21 -31.55 30.27
N ASN A 101 -20.50 -30.27 30.48
CA ASN A 101 -21.85 -29.79 30.78
C ASN A 101 -22.82 -29.94 29.61
N ALA A 102 -22.32 -30.13 28.37
CA ALA A 102 -23.17 -30.38 27.21
C ALA A 102 -23.84 -31.76 27.27
N GLU A 103 -23.22 -32.74 27.94
CA GLU A 103 -23.82 -34.06 28.14
C GLU A 103 -24.98 -33.97 29.14
N PHE A 104 -24.76 -33.27 30.25
CA PHE A 104 -25.77 -33.04 31.29
C PHE A 104 -26.95 -32.18 30.81
N ALA A 105 -26.75 -31.29 29.82
CA ALA A 105 -27.83 -30.50 29.24
C ALA A 105 -28.94 -31.34 28.57
N LYS A 106 -28.65 -32.60 28.21
CA LYS A 106 -29.64 -33.53 27.65
C LYS A 106 -30.56 -34.13 28.71
N ILE A 107 -30.17 -34.10 29.98
CA ILE A 107 -30.95 -34.68 31.08
C ILE A 107 -32.27 -33.89 31.23
N PRO A 108 -33.44 -34.56 31.19
CA PRO A 108 -34.74 -33.88 31.21
C PRO A 108 -34.96 -32.97 32.42
N ALA A 109 -34.47 -33.37 33.60
CA ALA A 109 -34.54 -32.57 34.82
C ALA A 109 -33.77 -31.25 34.69
N ILE A 110 -32.55 -31.30 34.15
CA ILE A 110 -31.70 -30.12 33.93
C ILE A 110 -32.33 -29.20 32.87
N LYS A 111 -32.89 -29.76 31.80
CA LYS A 111 -33.63 -28.99 30.78
C LYS A 111 -34.85 -28.27 31.36
N LYS A 112 -35.60 -28.92 32.25
CA LYS A 112 -36.73 -28.30 32.96
C LYS A 112 -36.25 -27.17 33.87
N ALA A 113 -35.21 -27.39 34.66
CA ALA A 113 -34.62 -26.39 35.55
C ALA A 113 -34.08 -25.17 34.79
N GLN A 114 -33.45 -25.38 33.63
CA GLN A 114 -32.99 -24.26 32.78
C GLN A 114 -34.16 -23.45 32.22
N ARG A 115 -35.23 -24.11 31.79
CA ARG A 115 -36.45 -23.43 31.30
C ARG A 115 -37.10 -22.59 32.38
N THR A 116 -37.22 -23.12 33.60
CA THR A 116 -37.80 -22.37 34.73
C THR A 116 -36.91 -21.18 35.12
N ALA A 117 -35.60 -21.39 35.25
CA ALA A 117 -34.65 -20.31 35.52
C ALA A 117 -34.69 -19.19 34.47
N ASN A 118 -34.79 -19.55 33.18
CA ASN A 118 -34.90 -18.57 32.10
C ASN A 118 -36.23 -17.82 32.11
N LYS A 119 -37.34 -18.48 32.47
CA LYS A 119 -38.64 -17.80 32.66
C LYS A 119 -38.58 -16.78 33.80
N VAL A 120 -38.01 -17.17 34.95
CA VAL A 120 -37.86 -16.27 36.10
C VAL A 120 -36.97 -15.07 35.76
N LYS A 121 -35.84 -15.29 35.07
CA LYS A 121 -34.98 -14.18 34.61
C LYS A 121 -35.72 -13.22 33.67
N LYS A 122 -36.51 -13.73 32.73
CA LYS A 122 -37.31 -12.90 31.82
C LYS A 122 -38.40 -12.10 32.55
N LEU A 123 -39.07 -12.70 33.54
CA LEU A 123 -40.06 -12.00 34.36
C LEU A 123 -39.39 -10.87 35.15
N LYS A 124 -38.28 -11.16 35.87
CA LYS A 124 -37.52 -10.13 36.58
C LYS A 124 -37.06 -8.97 35.69
N LEU A 125 -36.64 -9.26 34.46
CA LEU A 125 -36.26 -8.21 33.50
C LEU A 125 -37.45 -7.36 33.05
N LYS A 126 -38.63 -7.96 32.87
CA LYS A 126 -39.87 -7.25 32.55
C LYS A 126 -40.33 -6.39 33.72
N ASP A 127 -40.29 -6.92 34.93
CA ASP A 127 -40.67 -6.21 36.16
C ASP A 127 -39.77 -4.98 36.38
N LEU A 128 -38.46 -5.13 36.11
CA LEU A 128 -37.53 -4.00 36.10
C LEU A 128 -37.91 -2.97 35.04
N TYR A 129 -38.17 -3.39 33.80
CA TYR A 129 -38.55 -2.50 32.71
C TYR A 129 -39.85 -1.73 33.00
N THR A 130 -40.86 -2.38 33.59
CA THR A 130 -42.11 -1.74 34.01
C THR A 130 -41.89 -0.76 35.16
N ASN A 131 -41.05 -1.10 36.14
CA ASN A 131 -40.71 -0.21 37.25
C ASN A 131 -39.95 1.04 36.79
N PHE A 132 -39.10 0.92 35.77
CA PHE A 132 -38.45 2.08 35.14
C PHE A 132 -39.45 2.95 34.37
N HIS A 133 -40.43 2.38 33.67
CA HIS A 133 -41.42 3.16 32.91
C HIS A 133 -42.42 3.90 33.82
N ILE A 134 -42.77 3.35 34.98
CA ILE A 134 -43.69 3.99 35.94
C ILE A 134 -43.02 5.16 36.68
N ASN A 135 -41.69 5.15 36.84
CA ASN A 135 -40.93 6.20 37.54
C ASN A 135 -40.48 7.38 36.65
N ILE A 136 -40.82 7.38 35.36
CA ILE A 136 -40.42 8.43 34.39
C ILE A 136 -41.61 9.37 34.03
N HIS A 137 -42.80 9.14 34.60
CA HIS A 137 -43.98 10.01 34.51
C HIS A 137 -44.32 10.62 35.86
#